data_AF-A0A8J2B599-F1
#
_entry.id   AF-A0A8J2B599-F1
#
_cell.length_a   1.000
_cell.length_b   1.000
_cell.length_c   1.000
_cell.angle_alpha   90.00
_cell.angle_beta   90.00
_cell.angle_gamma   90.00
#
_symmetry.space_group_name_H-M   'P 1'
#
loop_
_entity.id
_entity.type
_entity.pdbx_description
1 polymer ?
#
loop_
_entity_poly.entity_id
_entity_poly.type
_entity_poly.pdbx_seq_one_letter_code
_entity_poly.pdbx_strand_id
1 'polypeptide(L)'
;MPKRKPTRGPFVRIPQYARDAKTDRLKRERNKIKKEIERNRELYPSDYESEDEKEEAKKARRMEQEENDSSAAKRRRTSEGEAAGTKDASNTSGKATALLKDLLAMGKVRKARFERLKKEGDFFLQSEESVDRLLKVKGGVVEHTVANCFDEMQLRKEFPDQGVGHKYFASGKFAIQYVLSREGIPVCQVIKKERV
;
A
#
# COMPACT_ATOMS: atom_id res chain seq x y z
N MET A 1 15.27 34.22 -27.89
CA MET A 1 14.73 33.31 -28.93
C MET A 1 13.50 32.60 -28.40
N PRO A 2 12.31 32.72 -29.03
CA PRO A 2 11.09 32.08 -28.54
C PRO A 2 11.13 30.56 -28.81
N LYS A 3 10.89 29.75 -27.76
CA LYS A 3 10.81 28.29 -27.86
C LYS A 3 9.55 27.89 -28.64
N ARG A 4 9.72 27.27 -29.81
CA ARG A 4 8.61 26.71 -30.60
C ARG A 4 7.96 25.55 -29.84
N LYS A 5 6.64 25.59 -29.69
CA LYS A 5 5.87 24.50 -29.09
C LYS A 5 5.89 23.28 -30.02
N PRO A 6 6.00 22.04 -29.49
CA PRO A 6 5.97 20.84 -30.31
C PRO A 6 4.62 20.72 -31.01
N THR A 7 4.65 20.62 -32.34
CA THR A 7 3.47 20.35 -33.17
C THR A 7 2.99 18.94 -32.87
N ARG A 8 1.74 18.80 -32.41
CA ARG A 8 1.09 17.50 -32.23
C ARG A 8 1.08 16.79 -33.58
N GLY A 9 1.72 15.62 -33.64
CA GLY A 9 1.75 14.78 -34.83
C GLY A 9 0.36 14.34 -35.28
N PRO A 10 0.24 13.77 -36.49
CA PRO A 10 -1.04 13.40 -37.08
C PRO A 10 -1.80 12.43 -36.16
N PHE A 11 -3.05 12.78 -35.87
CA PHE A 11 -3.93 12.00 -35.02
C PHE A 11 -4.34 10.72 -35.78
N VAL A 12 -3.66 9.60 -35.49
CA VAL A 12 -3.98 8.31 -36.10
C VAL A 12 -5.36 7.88 -35.58
N ARG A 13 -6.40 7.99 -36.43
CA ARG A 13 -7.74 7.48 -36.10
C ARG A 13 -7.71 5.96 -36.11
N ILE A 14 -7.77 5.37 -34.92
CA ILE A 14 -7.94 3.93 -34.76
C ILE A 14 -9.29 3.54 -35.38
N PRO A 15 -9.33 2.60 -36.35
CA PRO A 15 -10.57 2.14 -36.97
C PRO A 15 -11.56 1.56 -35.95
N GLN A 16 -12.86 1.80 -36.15
CA GLN A 16 -13.92 1.37 -35.22
C GLN A 16 -13.90 -0.16 -34.96
N TYR A 17 -13.70 -0.97 -35.99
CA TYR A 17 -13.64 -2.45 -35.85
C TYR A 17 -12.54 -2.93 -34.90
N ALA A 18 -11.43 -2.20 -34.78
CA ALA A 18 -10.35 -2.53 -33.85
C ALA A 18 -10.70 -2.18 -32.39
N ARG A 19 -11.59 -1.21 -32.18
CA ARG A 19 -12.15 -0.90 -30.85
C ARG A 19 -13.16 -1.98 -30.44
N ASP A 20 -14.04 -2.36 -31.36
CA ASP A 20 -15.10 -3.33 -31.09
C ASP A 20 -14.52 -4.72 -30.77
N ALA A 21 -13.53 -5.19 -31.53
CA ALA A 21 -12.83 -6.45 -31.27
C ALA A 21 -12.14 -6.48 -29.89
N LYS A 22 -11.59 -5.34 -29.43
CA LYS A 22 -10.98 -5.22 -28.10
C LYS A 22 -12.03 -5.30 -27.00
N THR A 23 -13.20 -4.68 -27.19
CA THR A 23 -14.29 -4.74 -26.22
C THR A 23 -14.89 -6.14 -26.10
N ASP A 24 -15.00 -6.88 -27.21
CA ASP A 24 -15.53 -8.24 -27.18
C ASP A 24 -14.58 -9.24 -26.53
N ARG A 25 -13.27 -9.09 -26.75
CA ARG A 25 -12.26 -9.89 -26.01
C ARG A 25 -12.36 -9.65 -24.51
N LEU A 26 -12.44 -8.38 -24.08
CA LEU A 26 -12.57 -8.02 -22.66
C LEU A 26 -13.87 -8.57 -22.03
N LYS A 27 -14.99 -8.54 -22.77
CA LYS A 27 -16.26 -9.14 -22.32
C LYS A 27 -16.12 -10.66 -22.13
N ARG A 28 -15.45 -11.36 -23.05
CA ARG A 28 -15.21 -12.81 -22.94
C ARG A 28 -14.32 -13.15 -21.75
N GLU A 29 -13.22 -12.42 -21.56
CA GLU A 29 -12.33 -12.63 -20.40
C GLU A 29 -13.06 -12.35 -19.08
N ARG A 30 -13.84 -11.27 -19.00
CA ARG A 30 -14.67 -10.96 -17.82
C ARG A 30 -15.67 -12.07 -17.50
N ASN A 31 -16.33 -12.61 -18.52
CA ASN A 31 -17.28 -13.72 -18.35
C ASN A 31 -16.58 -15.02 -17.93
N LYS A 32 -15.36 -15.27 -18.42
CA LYS A 32 -14.54 -16.41 -17.99
C LYS A 32 -14.18 -16.32 -16.52
N ILE A 33 -13.70 -15.15 -16.07
CA ILE A 33 -13.36 -14.89 -14.66
C ILE A 33 -14.60 -15.05 -13.76
N LYS A 34 -15.76 -14.51 -14.17
CA LYS A 34 -17.00 -14.66 -13.40
C LYS A 34 -17.38 -16.13 -13.18
N LYS A 35 -17.34 -16.94 -14.24
CA LYS A 35 -17.63 -18.38 -14.14
C LYS A 35 -16.62 -19.13 -13.26
N GLU A 36 -15.36 -18.71 -13.30
CA GLU A 36 -14.31 -19.30 -12.46
C GLU A 36 -14.49 -18.96 -10.98
N ILE A 37 -14.87 -17.72 -10.66
CA ILE A 37 -15.24 -17.32 -9.29
C ILE A 37 -16.45 -18.12 -8.80
N GLU A 38 -17.47 -18.28 -9.63
CA GLU A 38 -18.68 -19.04 -9.29
C GLU A 38 -18.36 -20.52 -9.05
N ARG A 39 -17.57 -21.16 -9.93
CA ARG A 39 -17.10 -22.53 -9.74
C ARG A 39 -16.26 -22.69 -8.47
N ASN A 40 -15.39 -21.73 -8.16
CA ASN A 40 -14.59 -21.77 -6.92
C ASN A 40 -15.46 -21.63 -5.68
N ARG A 41 -16.55 -20.86 -5.76
CA ARG A 41 -17.54 -20.71 -4.68
C ARG A 41 -18.32 -22.00 -4.44
N GLU A 42 -18.62 -22.77 -5.49
CA GLU A 42 -19.25 -24.09 -5.38
C GLU A 42 -18.28 -25.16 -4.87
N LEU A 43 -17.01 -25.10 -5.30
CA LEU A 43 -15.99 -26.08 -4.92
C LEU A 43 -15.54 -25.92 -3.46
N TYR A 44 -15.59 -24.69 -2.95
CA TYR A 44 -15.36 -24.36 -1.55
C TYR A 44 -16.58 -23.60 -1.01
N PRO A 45 -17.68 -24.32 -0.71
CA PRO A 45 -18.80 -23.72 0.00
C PRO A 45 -18.23 -23.11 1.29
N SER A 46 -18.38 -21.81 1.47
CA SER A 46 -17.89 -21.09 2.64
C SER A 46 -18.74 -21.41 3.88
N ASP A 47 -19.20 -22.65 4.02
CA ASP A 47 -20.15 -23.09 5.04
C ASP A 47 -19.51 -23.16 6.44
N TYR A 48 -18.26 -22.74 6.57
CA TYR A 48 -17.59 -22.43 7.83
C TYR A 48 -17.44 -20.91 8.07
N GLU A 49 -18.38 -20.10 7.60
CA GLU A 49 -18.63 -18.81 8.25
C GLU A 49 -19.18 -19.11 9.65
N SER A 50 -18.31 -19.05 10.67
CA SER A 50 -18.73 -19.17 12.06
C SER A 50 -19.84 -18.15 12.35
N GLU A 51 -20.76 -18.47 13.25
CA GLU A 51 -21.83 -17.53 13.61
C GLU A 51 -21.30 -16.17 14.07
N ASP A 52 -20.08 -16.17 14.64
CA ASP A 52 -19.33 -14.98 15.03
C ASP A 52 -19.02 -14.05 13.84
N GLU A 53 -18.63 -14.60 12.68
CA GLU A 53 -18.35 -13.78 11.47
C GLU A 53 -19.62 -13.20 10.87
N LYS A 54 -20.76 -13.90 10.96
CA LYS A 54 -22.08 -13.41 10.51
C LYS A 54 -22.60 -12.29 11.42
N GLU A 55 -22.40 -12.43 12.73
CA GLU A 55 -22.70 -11.39 13.73
C GLU A 55 -21.85 -10.14 13.50
N GLU A 56 -20.54 -10.29 13.28
CA GLU A 56 -19.64 -9.17 12.97
C GLU A 56 -20.02 -8.45 11.67
N ALA A 57 -20.33 -9.20 10.60
CA ALA A 57 -20.77 -8.63 9.33
C ALA A 57 -22.10 -7.85 9.46
N LYS A 58 -23.04 -8.35 10.28
CA LYS A 58 -24.31 -7.68 10.55
C LYS A 58 -24.12 -6.42 11.40
N LYS A 59 -23.20 -6.44 12.36
CA LYS A 59 -22.82 -5.28 13.19
C LYS A 59 -22.11 -4.20 12.36
N ALA A 60 -21.22 -4.59 11.45
CA ALA A 60 -20.55 -3.67 10.53
C ALA A 60 -21.53 -2.95 9.60
N ARG A 61 -22.53 -3.67 9.05
CA ARG A 61 -23.58 -3.07 8.23
C ARG A 61 -24.43 -2.05 8.98
N ARG A 62 -24.77 -2.32 10.26
CA ARG A 62 -25.49 -1.36 11.11
C ARG A 62 -24.68 -0.07 11.35
N MET A 63 -23.39 -0.22 11.67
CA MET A 63 -22.49 0.92 11.88
C MET A 63 -22.34 1.79 10.62
N GLU A 64 -22.22 1.18 9.44
CA GLU A 64 -22.10 1.91 8.17
C GLU A 64 -23.39 2.65 7.80
N GLN A 65 -24.56 2.09 8.17
CA GLN A 65 -25.85 2.75 7.96
C GLN A 65 -26.01 3.96 8.89
N GLU A 66 -25.62 3.85 10.17
CA GLU A 66 -25.62 4.98 11.13
C GLU A 66 -24.63 6.11 10.73
N GLU A 67 -23.46 5.74 10.17
CA GLU A 67 -22.47 6.72 9.68
C GLU A 67 -23.02 7.48 8.45
N ASN A 68 -23.71 6.78 7.54
CA ASN A 68 -24.35 7.41 6.39
C ASN A 68 -25.50 8.36 6.79
N ASP A 69 -26.35 7.95 7.72
CA ASP A 69 -27.49 8.77 8.19
C ASP A 69 -27.02 10.03 8.96
N SER A 70 -25.94 9.92 9.74
CA SER A 70 -25.35 11.07 10.46
C SER A 70 -24.60 12.04 9.52
N SER A 71 -24.01 11.54 8.43
CA SER A 71 -23.33 12.37 7.43
C SER A 71 -24.30 13.18 6.55
N ALA A 72 -25.51 12.64 6.29
CA ALA A 72 -26.58 13.36 5.59
C ALA A 72 -27.12 14.54 6.40
N ALA A 73 -27.18 14.43 7.73
CA ALA A 73 -27.61 15.51 8.62
C ALA A 73 -26.58 16.67 8.70
N LYS A 74 -25.29 16.37 8.55
CA LYS A 74 -24.20 17.38 8.70
C LYS A 74 -23.95 18.21 7.43
N ARG A 75 -24.43 17.76 6.26
CA ARG A 75 -24.26 18.46 4.97
C ARG A 75 -25.22 19.64 4.73
N ARG A 76 -26.15 19.93 5.65
CA ARG A 76 -27.04 21.10 5.56
C ARG A 76 -26.53 22.36 6.27
N ARG A 77 -25.33 22.37 6.88
CA ARG A 77 -24.86 23.49 7.73
C ARG A 77 -23.51 24.13 7.36
N THR A 78 -22.86 23.73 6.27
CA THR A 78 -21.54 24.31 5.89
C THR A 78 -21.48 24.65 4.41
N SER A 79 -22.21 25.69 4.04
CA SER A 79 -22.02 26.42 2.78
C SER A 79 -21.86 27.90 3.13
N GLU A 80 -20.71 28.29 3.67
CA GLU A 80 -20.20 29.67 3.72
C GLU A 80 -18.90 29.67 4.53
N GLY A 81 -17.78 30.04 3.90
CA GLY A 81 -16.48 30.12 4.55
C GLY A 81 -15.30 29.77 3.64
N GLU A 82 -15.17 30.47 2.52
CA GLU A 82 -13.94 30.50 1.73
C GLU A 82 -12.89 31.45 2.34
N ALA A 83 -11.63 31.15 1.98
CA ALA A 83 -10.45 32.02 1.89
C ALA A 83 -9.54 32.18 3.13
N ALA A 84 -8.40 31.48 3.06
CA ALA A 84 -7.00 31.93 3.33
C ALA A 84 -6.16 30.67 3.51
N GLY A 85 -5.12 30.34 2.73
CA GLY A 85 -4.02 31.15 2.24
C GLY A 85 -2.74 30.59 2.87
N THR A 86 -1.92 29.85 2.12
CA THR A 86 -0.53 29.54 2.52
C THR A 86 0.40 29.37 1.31
N LYS A 87 1.35 30.31 1.23
CA LYS A 87 2.69 30.18 0.65
C LYS A 87 3.64 30.22 1.88
N ASP A 88 4.81 29.59 2.01
CA ASP A 88 5.86 29.17 1.09
C ASP A 88 6.79 28.13 1.78
N ALA A 89 7.63 27.48 0.95
CA ALA A 89 9.00 27.01 1.21
C ALA A 89 9.32 25.88 2.23
N SER A 90 9.80 24.75 1.71
CA SER A 90 11.23 24.36 1.82
C SER A 90 11.52 23.06 1.05
N ASN A 91 12.36 23.20 0.03
CA ASN A 91 12.91 22.11 -0.77
C ASN A 91 14.02 21.41 0.01
N THR A 92 13.86 20.11 0.30
CA THR A 92 14.91 19.04 0.26
C THR A 92 14.53 17.74 1.00
N SER A 93 13.34 17.63 1.61
CA SER A 93 12.85 16.38 2.25
C SER A 93 11.68 15.68 1.52
N GLY A 94 11.33 16.15 0.32
CA GLY A 94 10.04 15.90 -0.33
C GLY A 94 9.71 14.45 -0.68
N LYS A 95 10.67 13.53 -0.74
CA LYS A 95 10.37 12.10 -1.01
C LYS A 95 9.84 11.37 0.23
N ALA A 96 10.39 11.64 1.42
CA ALA A 96 9.93 11.00 2.65
C ALA A 96 8.55 11.52 3.07
N THR A 97 8.30 12.83 2.91
CA THR A 97 7.03 13.47 3.30
C THR A 97 5.90 13.24 2.31
N ALA A 98 6.19 13.11 1.01
CA ALA A 98 5.20 12.69 0.02
C ALA A 98 4.79 11.23 0.21
N LEU A 99 5.76 10.33 0.47
CA LEU A 99 5.45 8.96 0.86
C LEU A 99 4.62 8.92 2.15
N LEU A 100 4.96 9.69 3.18
CA LEU A 100 4.18 9.76 4.42
C LEU A 100 2.74 10.24 4.19
N LYS A 101 2.53 11.25 3.32
CA LYS A 101 1.19 11.76 2.97
C LYS A 101 0.37 10.76 2.15
N ASP A 102 0.97 10.09 1.16
CA ASP A 102 0.30 9.03 0.39
C ASP A 102 -0.01 7.80 1.27
N LEU A 103 0.84 7.54 2.27
CA LEU A 103 0.66 6.49 3.26
C LEU A 103 -0.45 6.82 4.29
N LEU A 104 -0.63 8.09 4.65
CA LEU A 104 -1.68 8.55 5.59
C LEU A 104 -3.09 8.54 4.95
N ALA A 105 -3.19 8.66 3.63
CA ALA A 105 -4.48 8.70 2.91
C ALA A 105 -5.23 7.35 2.83
N MET A 106 -4.59 6.22 3.14
CA MET A 106 -5.17 4.86 3.00
C MET A 106 -5.78 4.26 4.29
N GLY A 107 -6.47 5.06 5.10
CA GLY A 107 -6.79 4.76 6.51
C GLY A 107 -7.55 3.45 6.83
N LYS A 108 -8.55 3.03 6.04
CA LYS A 108 -9.36 1.82 6.37
C LYS A 108 -8.66 0.52 5.96
N VAL A 109 -8.07 0.47 4.75
CA VAL A 109 -7.32 -0.69 4.24
C VAL A 109 -6.08 -0.95 5.09
N ARG A 110 -5.43 0.11 5.59
CA ARG A 110 -4.21 0.02 6.38
C ARG A 110 -4.44 -0.55 7.78
N LYS A 111 -5.56 -0.21 8.43
CA LYS A 111 -5.93 -0.79 9.74
C LYS A 111 -6.20 -2.28 9.65
N ALA A 112 -7.00 -2.71 8.68
CA ALA A 112 -7.25 -4.14 8.46
C ALA A 112 -5.96 -4.91 8.13
N ARG A 113 -5.07 -4.29 7.34
CA ARG A 113 -3.75 -4.86 7.03
C ARG A 113 -2.83 -4.92 8.27
N PHE A 114 -2.82 -3.87 9.08
CA PHE A 114 -2.06 -3.81 10.32
C PHE A 114 -2.54 -4.88 11.31
N GLU A 115 -3.85 -5.04 11.46
CA GLU A 115 -4.43 -6.08 12.32
C GLU A 115 -4.09 -7.49 11.83
N ARG A 116 -4.05 -7.71 10.50
CA ARG A 116 -3.55 -8.98 9.92
C ARG A 116 -2.08 -9.23 10.26
N LEU A 117 -1.21 -8.25 10.02
CA LEU A 117 0.22 -8.38 10.29
C LEU A 117 0.52 -8.54 11.79
N LYS A 118 -0.31 -7.94 12.64
CA LYS A 118 -0.23 -8.11 14.10
C LYS A 118 -0.71 -9.49 14.54
N LYS A 119 -1.69 -10.08 13.84
CA LYS A 119 -2.16 -11.46 14.07
C LYS A 119 -1.15 -12.50 13.58
N GLU A 120 -0.38 -12.20 12.53
CA GLU A 120 0.76 -13.01 12.04
C GLU A 120 2.00 -12.93 12.98
N GLY A 121 1.77 -12.70 14.27
CA GLY A 121 2.62 -12.01 15.26
C GLY A 121 4.03 -12.52 15.55
N ASP A 122 4.57 -13.49 14.81
CA ASP A 122 5.94 -13.97 14.95
C ASP A 122 6.92 -13.37 13.93
N PHE A 123 6.42 -12.86 12.80
CA PHE A 123 7.32 -12.40 11.74
C PHE A 123 7.90 -10.99 11.97
N PHE A 124 7.11 -10.09 12.59
CA PHE A 124 7.50 -8.70 12.81
C PHE A 124 7.80 -8.43 14.28
N LEU A 125 8.98 -7.87 14.56
CA LEU A 125 9.28 -7.31 15.87
C LEU A 125 8.50 -6.03 16.09
N GLN A 126 7.65 -5.99 17.12
CA GLN A 126 6.90 -4.79 17.46
C GLN A 126 7.83 -3.75 18.09
N SER A 127 7.78 -2.52 17.59
CA SER A 127 8.54 -1.39 18.15
C SER A 127 7.61 -0.22 18.44
N GLU A 128 7.88 0.48 19.54
CA GLU A 128 7.20 1.73 19.89
C GLU A 128 7.79 2.94 19.16
N GLU A 129 8.85 2.74 18.38
CA GLU A 129 9.51 3.80 17.64
C GLU A 129 8.70 4.25 16.41
N SER A 130 8.87 5.53 16.05
CA SER A 130 8.31 6.08 14.82
C SER A 130 9.10 5.60 13.60
N VAL A 131 8.46 5.61 12.43
CA VAL A 131 9.10 5.21 11.17
C VAL A 131 10.34 6.05 10.89
N ASP A 132 10.28 7.35 11.13
CA ASP A 132 11.43 8.25 10.94
C ASP A 132 12.64 7.88 11.79
N ARG A 133 12.43 7.27 12.97
CA ARG A 133 13.52 6.76 13.81
C ARG A 133 14.04 5.43 13.30
N LEU A 134 13.14 4.53 12.90
CA LEU A 134 13.50 3.22 12.35
C LEU A 134 14.21 3.29 10.99
N LEU A 135 13.94 4.35 10.19
CA LEU A 135 14.62 4.61 8.92
C LEU A 135 15.96 5.32 9.07
N LYS A 136 16.31 5.80 10.27
CA LYS A 136 17.63 6.38 10.51
C LYS A 136 18.65 5.26 10.63
N VAL A 137 19.57 5.23 9.66
CA VAL A 137 20.76 4.38 9.67
C VAL A 137 21.65 4.80 10.85
N LYS A 138 21.64 4.01 11.94
CA LYS A 138 22.59 4.17 13.05
C LYS A 138 23.92 3.56 12.63
N GLY A 139 24.86 4.44 12.26
CA GLY A 139 26.20 4.06 11.82
C GLY A 139 26.86 3.09 12.78
N GLY A 140 27.10 1.86 12.32
CA GLY A 140 27.75 0.78 13.07
C GLY A 140 26.91 -0.49 13.17
N VAL A 141 25.58 -0.36 13.33
CA VAL A 141 24.68 -1.50 13.56
C VAL A 141 23.74 -1.70 12.38
N VAL A 142 23.04 -0.64 11.96
CA VAL A 142 22.12 -0.69 10.81
C VAL A 142 22.85 -0.12 9.59
N GLU A 143 22.89 -0.87 8.50
CA GLU A 143 23.51 -0.44 7.24
C GLU A 143 22.50 0.04 6.21
N HIS A 144 21.29 -0.55 6.22
CA HIS A 144 20.26 -0.21 5.27
C HIS A 144 18.88 -0.38 5.87
N THR A 145 17.94 0.47 5.44
CA THR A 145 16.56 0.45 5.93
C THR A 145 15.60 0.72 4.78
N VAL A 146 14.53 -0.06 4.71
CA VAL A 146 13.50 0.07 3.69
C VAL A 146 12.13 0.14 4.35
N ALA A 147 11.35 1.17 4.02
CA ALA A 147 9.96 1.31 4.48
C ALA A 147 9.02 0.45 3.63
N ASN A 148 7.90 0.01 4.24
CA ASN A 148 6.87 -0.82 3.59
C ASN A 148 7.39 -2.14 3.00
N CYS A 149 8.42 -2.73 3.62
CA CYS A 149 8.97 -4.01 3.19
C CYS A 149 8.42 -5.14 4.06
N PHE A 150 7.72 -6.08 3.45
CA PHE A 150 7.00 -7.16 4.16
C PHE A 150 7.76 -8.49 4.15
N ASP A 151 8.59 -8.72 3.13
CA ASP A 151 9.29 -9.98 2.93
C ASP A 151 10.66 -9.73 2.28
N GLU A 152 11.48 -10.78 2.26
CA GLU A 152 12.81 -10.72 1.67
C GLU A 152 12.74 -10.49 0.16
N MET A 153 11.69 -10.98 -0.49
CA MET A 153 11.51 -10.88 -1.92
C MET A 153 11.27 -9.42 -2.36
N GLN A 154 10.53 -8.63 -1.58
CA GLN A 154 10.41 -7.19 -1.80
C GLN A 154 11.70 -6.46 -1.49
N LEU A 155 12.39 -6.83 -0.41
CA LEU A 155 13.69 -6.24 -0.10
C LEU A 155 14.67 -6.42 -1.26
N ARG A 156 14.70 -7.60 -1.88
CA ARG A 156 15.54 -7.90 -3.05
C ARG A 156 15.20 -7.07 -4.27
N LYS A 157 13.96 -6.60 -4.43
CA LYS A 157 13.56 -5.71 -5.55
C LYS A 157 14.12 -4.30 -5.43
N GLU A 158 14.45 -3.86 -4.22
CA GLU A 158 15.09 -2.55 -3.99
C GLU A 158 16.56 -2.54 -4.44
N PHE A 159 17.16 -3.71 -4.71
CA PHE A 159 18.52 -3.82 -5.21
C PHE A 159 18.55 -4.11 -6.71
N PRO A 160 19.36 -3.38 -7.51
CA PRO A 160 19.38 -3.48 -8.96
C PRO A 160 19.75 -4.86 -9.50
N ASP A 161 20.53 -5.65 -8.74
CA ASP A 161 21.03 -6.97 -9.16
C ASP A 161 20.13 -8.13 -8.68
N GLN A 162 18.81 -7.90 -8.59
CA GLN A 162 17.82 -8.84 -8.03
C GLN A 162 18.14 -9.34 -6.60
N GLY A 163 18.99 -8.61 -5.87
CA GLY A 163 19.43 -8.94 -4.52
C GLY A 163 20.28 -10.21 -4.37
N VAL A 164 20.40 -11.08 -5.39
CA VAL A 164 21.14 -12.34 -5.29
C VAL A 164 22.65 -12.11 -5.13
N GLY A 165 23.19 -11.07 -5.79
CA GLY A 165 24.61 -10.69 -5.71
C GLY A 165 24.94 -9.62 -4.67
N HIS A 166 23.95 -9.08 -3.95
CA HIS A 166 24.20 -7.92 -3.09
C HIS A 166 24.91 -8.33 -1.80
N LYS A 167 25.82 -7.48 -1.31
CA LYS A 167 26.67 -7.74 -0.11
C LYS A 167 25.87 -8.17 1.14
N TYR A 168 24.62 -7.72 1.24
CA TYR A 168 23.74 -8.00 2.38
C TYR A 168 23.22 -9.44 2.40
N PHE A 169 22.99 -10.06 1.25
CA PHE A 169 22.46 -11.43 1.17
C PHE A 169 23.58 -12.46 0.99
N ALA A 170 24.67 -12.11 0.30
CA ALA A 170 25.75 -13.05 -0.01
C ALA A 170 26.75 -13.26 1.13
N SER A 171 27.01 -12.25 1.96
CA SER A 171 28.17 -12.28 2.86
C SER A 171 27.96 -13.00 4.19
N GLY A 172 26.72 -13.37 4.56
CA GLY A 172 26.37 -13.96 5.86
C GLY A 172 26.62 -13.06 7.09
N LYS A 173 27.31 -11.93 6.91
CA LYS A 173 27.70 -10.93 7.92
C LYS A 173 26.55 -10.03 8.33
N PHE A 174 25.42 -10.09 7.62
CA PHE A 174 24.26 -9.26 7.89
C PHE A 174 23.07 -10.13 8.31
N ALA A 175 22.25 -9.58 9.19
CA ALA A 175 20.95 -10.10 9.56
C ALA A 175 19.87 -9.16 9.01
N ILE A 176 18.75 -9.73 8.60
CA ILE A 176 17.59 -8.96 8.14
C ILE A 176 16.56 -9.01 9.26
N GLN A 177 16.17 -7.85 9.75
CA GLN A 177 15.15 -7.70 10.78
C GLN A 177 13.93 -6.98 10.19
N TYR A 178 12.75 -7.55 10.40
CA TYR A 178 11.49 -6.90 10.07
C TYR A 178 10.87 -6.34 11.34
N VAL A 179 10.66 -5.03 11.36
CA VAL A 179 10.17 -4.28 12.51
C VAL A 179 8.86 -3.60 12.12
N LEU A 180 7.84 -3.71 12.96
CA LEU A 180 6.60 -2.97 12.81
C LEU A 180 6.68 -1.70 13.64
N SER A 181 6.55 -0.55 12.99
CA SER A 181 6.56 0.74 13.68
C SER A 181 5.28 0.95 14.50
N ARG A 182 5.32 1.94 15.40
CA ARG A 182 4.13 2.39 16.15
C ARG A 182 2.95 2.78 15.26
N GLU A 183 3.24 3.27 14.05
CA GLU A 183 2.24 3.68 13.05
C GLU A 183 1.68 2.50 12.25
N GLY A 184 2.16 1.29 12.51
CA GLY A 184 1.77 0.08 11.78
C GLY A 184 2.42 -0.02 10.40
N ILE A 185 3.56 0.63 10.22
CA ILE A 185 4.33 0.61 8.97
C ILE A 185 5.47 -0.39 9.15
N PRO A 186 5.54 -1.44 8.33
CA PRO A 186 6.64 -2.37 8.40
C PRO A 186 7.90 -1.73 7.81
N VAL A 187 8.99 -1.92 8.52
CA VAL A 187 10.32 -1.43 8.16
C VAL A 187 11.24 -2.63 8.19
N CYS A 188 11.97 -2.83 7.09
CA CYS A 188 13.04 -3.79 7.05
C CYS A 188 14.36 -3.07 7.39
N GLN A 189 15.13 -3.65 8.31
CA GLN A 189 16.45 -3.18 8.69
C GLN A 189 17.48 -4.26 8.39
N VAL A 190 18.54 -3.89 7.69
CA VAL A 190 19.71 -4.73 7.47
C VAL A 190 20.76 -4.38 8.52
N ILE A 191 21.02 -5.33 9.40
CA ILE A 191 21.85 -5.18 10.58
C ILE A 191 23.15 -5.94 10.38
N LYS A 192 24.27 -5.38 10.79
CA LYS A 192 25.56 -6.07 10.81
C LYS A 192 25.60 -7.01 12.01
N LYS A 193 25.81 -8.31 11.77
CA LYS A 193 26.04 -9.27 12.85
C LYS A 193 27.36 -8.94 13.53
N GLU A 194 27.33 -8.75 14.84
CA GLU A 194 28.58 -8.74 15.61
C GLU A 194 29.23 -10.12 15.47
N ARG A 195 30.53 -10.12 15.14
CA ARG A 195 31.33 -11.34 15.17
C ARG A 195 31.53 -11.66 16.64
N VAL A 196 30.80 -12.67 17.14
CA VAL A 196 31.14 -13.37 18.38
C VAL A 196 32.48 -14.08 18.19
#